data_AF-A0A351EI36-F1
#
_entry.id   AF-A0A351EI36-F1
#
_cell.length_a   1.000
_cell.length_b   1.000
_cell.length_c   1.000
_cell.angle_alpha   90.00
_cell.angle_beta   90.00
_cell.angle_gamma   90.00
#
_symmetry.space_group_name_H-M   'P 1'
#
loop_
_entity.id
_entity.type
_entity.pdbx_description
1 polymer ?
#
loop_
_entity_poly.entity_id
_entity_poly.type
_entity_poly.pdbx_seq_one_letter_code
_entity_poly.pdbx_strand_id
1 'polypeptide(L)' 'MNMLGDYRVIELADERGQLAGSVLAALGAEVITIEPPEGSHSRQIGPFANDVSSPEMSLWHWSYNR' A
#
# COMPACT_ATOMS: atom_id res chain seq x y z
N MET A 1 8.51 -5.97 -21.48
CA MET A 1 9.58 -5.42 -20.64
C MET A 1 8.95 -4.36 -19.76
N ASN A 2 8.97 -4.55 -18.44
CA ASN A 2 8.52 -3.51 -17.51
C ASN A 2 9.74 -2.67 -17.08
N MET A 3 9.56 -1.35 -16.96
CA MET A 3 10.64 -0.39 -16.73
C MET A 3 11.47 -0.72 -15.48
N LEU A 4 10.83 -1.24 -14.43
CA LEU A 4 11.46 -1.57 -13.14
C LEU A 4 11.40 -3.07 -12.79
N GLY A 5 11.20 -3.95 -13.78
CA GLY A 5 10.95 -5.38 -13.58
C GLY A 5 11.99 -6.15 -12.76
N ASP A 6 13.24 -5.68 -12.75
CA ASP A 6 14.35 -6.35 -12.06
C ASP A 6 14.60 -5.83 -10.63
N TYR A 7 13.79 -4.86 -10.17
CA TYR A 7 13.98 -4.23 -8.86
C TYR A 7 13.01 -4.78 -7.82
N ARG A 8 13.54 -5.02 -6.62
CA ARG A 8 12.78 -5.29 -5.40
C ARG A 8 12.92 -4.09 -4.46
N VAL A 9 11.79 -3.59 -3.97
CA VAL A 9 11.70 -2.41 -3.10
C VAL A 9 11.13 -2.85 -1.76
N ILE A 10 11.79 -2.47 -0.67
CA ILE A 10 11.25 -2.63 0.68
C ILE A 10 10.62 -1.30 1.08
N GLU A 11 9.30 -1.27 1.21
CA GLU A 11 8.56 -0.07 1.62
C GLU A 11 8.32 -0.10 3.13
N LEU A 12 9.00 0.81 3.84
CA LEU A 12 8.88 1.02 5.29
C LEU A 12 8.07 2.29 5.63
N ALA A 13 7.51 2.94 4.62
CA ALA A 13 6.81 4.20 4.78
C ALA A 13 5.40 4.02 5.34
N ASP A 14 4.87 5.10 5.91
CA ASP A 14 3.47 5.19 6.32
C ASP A 14 2.55 5.56 5.14
N GLU A 15 1.29 5.90 5.42
CA GLU A 15 0.29 6.26 4.42
C GLU A 15 0.72 7.36 3.44
N ARG A 16 1.66 8.24 3.84
CA ARG A 16 2.14 9.35 3.01
C ARG A 16 3.08 8.86 1.90
N GLY A 17 3.73 7.71 2.10
CA GLY A 17 4.66 7.10 1.16
C GLY A 17 4.01 6.12 0.18
N GLN A 18 2.82 5.61 0.48
CA GLN A 18 2.17 4.53 -0.27
C GLN A 18 1.94 4.85 -1.75
N LEU A 19 1.78 6.12 -2.12
CA LEU A 19 1.71 6.52 -3.52
C LEU A 19 3.01 6.16 -4.27
N ALA A 20 4.16 6.36 -3.65
CA ALA A 20 5.45 6.05 -4.25
C ALA A 20 5.60 4.53 -4.47
N GLY A 21 5.29 3.71 -3.47
CA GLY A 21 5.26 2.25 -3.61
C GLY A 21 4.34 1.80 -4.75
N SER A 22 3.11 2.33 -4.78
CA SER A 22 2.13 2.03 -5.83
C SER A 22 2.63 2.40 -7.24
N VAL A 23 3.27 3.55 -7.42
CA VAL A 23 3.86 3.96 -8.71
C VAL A 23 5.01 3.03 -9.12
N LEU A 24 5.88 2.66 -8.19
CA LEU A 24 7.00 1.75 -8.48
C LEU A 24 6.50 0.36 -8.88
N ALA A 25 5.49 -0.16 -8.18
CA ALA A 25 4.82 -1.42 -8.53
C ALA A 25 4.16 -1.34 -9.92
N ALA A 26 3.48 -0.22 -10.23
CA ALA A 26 2.87 -0.01 -11.55
C ALA A 26 3.89 0.05 -12.69
N LEU A 27 5.12 0.52 -12.41
CA LEU A 27 6.25 0.48 -13.34
C LEU A 27 6.95 -0.89 -13.40
N GLY A 28 6.53 -1.84 -12.56
CA GLY A 28 6.89 -3.25 -12.59
C GLY A 28 7.84 -3.72 -11.51
N ALA A 29 8.18 -2.89 -10.51
CA ALA A 29 8.99 -3.34 -9.38
C ALA A 29 8.22 -4.32 -8.48
N GLU A 30 8.92 -5.26 -7.84
CA GLU A 30 8.38 -6.03 -6.72
C GLU A 30 8.46 -5.18 -5.46
N VAL A 31 7.33 -4.66 -5.00
CA VAL A 31 7.25 -3.84 -3.79
C VAL A 31 6.77 -4.70 -2.63
N ILE A 32 7.58 -4.79 -1.57
CA ILE A 32 7.26 -5.50 -0.34
C ILE A 32 7.05 -4.47 0.76
N THR A 33 5.79 -4.25 1.12
CA THR A 33 5.41 -3.39 2.24
C THR A 33 5.62 -4.11 3.55
N ILE A 34 6.38 -3.51 4.47
CA ILE A 34 6.59 -4.03 5.82
C ILE A 34 5.68 -3.26 6.77
N GLU A 35 4.74 -3.96 7.39
CA GLU A 35 3.81 -3.38 8.34
C GLU A 35 4.19 -3.72 9.80
N PRO A 36 3.90 -2.83 10.77
CA PRO A 36 3.94 -3.18 12.20
C PRO A 36 3.01 -4.36 12.53
N PRO A 37 3.18 -5.03 13.68
CA PRO A 37 2.27 -6.09 14.13
C PRO A 37 0.80 -5.67 14.20
N GLU A 38 0.53 -4.40 14.48
CA GLU A 38 -0.81 -3.80 14.52
C GLU A 38 -1.38 -3.45 13.14
N GLY A 39 -0.58 -3.61 12.09
CA GLY A 39 -0.88 -3.15 10.73
C GLY A 39 -0.51 -1.69 10.49
N SER A 40 -0.47 -1.30 9.22
CA SER A 40 -0.26 0.07 8.78
C SER A 40 -1.40 0.99 9.23
N HIS A 41 -1.07 2.21 9.65
CA HIS A 41 -2.08 3.22 10.00
C HIS A 41 -3.07 3.49 8.86
N SER A 42 -2.63 3.35 7.60
CA SER A 42 -3.49 3.46 6.41
C SER A 42 -4.75 2.60 6.46
N ARG A 43 -4.71 1.44 7.13
CA ARG A 43 -5.87 0.54 7.31
C ARG A 43 -6.99 1.16 8.15
N GLN A 44 -6.68 2.20 8.93
CA GLN A 44 -7.63 2.92 9.79
C GLN A 44 -8.12 4.22 9.15
N ILE A 45 -7.64 4.56 7.95
CA ILE A 45 -8.02 5.78 7.24
C ILE A 45 -9.24 5.49 6.38
N GLY A 46 -10.33 6.20 6.65
CA GLY A 46 -11.53 6.16 5.81
C GLY A 46 -11.32 6.85 4.45
N PRO A 47 -12.27 6.72 3.51
CA PRO A 47 -13.56 6.05 3.66
C PRO A 47 -13.45 4.52 3.75
N PHE A 48 -14.48 3.87 4.29
CA PHE A 48 -14.53 2.42 4.45
C PHE A 48 -15.54 1.79 3.49
N ALA A 49 -15.19 0.66 2.88
CA ALA A 49 -16.10 -0.11 2.05
C ALA A 49 -17.31 -0.57 2.87
N ASN A 50 -18.50 -0.45 2.28
CA ASN A 50 -19.79 -0.76 2.91
C ASN A 50 -20.02 -0.04 4.26
N ASP A 51 -19.35 1.10 4.49
CA ASP A 51 -19.38 1.86 5.74
C ASP A 51 -18.95 1.05 6.99
N VAL A 52 -18.17 -0.03 6.80
CA VAL A 52 -17.66 -0.88 7.90
C VAL A 52 -16.29 -0.38 8.34
N SER A 53 -16.19 0.29 9.49
CA SER A 53 -14.91 0.72 10.06
C SER A 53 -14.10 -0.48 10.58
N SER A 54 -13.28 -1.05 9.71
CA SER A 54 -12.42 -2.20 9.96
C SER A 54 -11.12 -2.04 9.17
N PRO A 55 -9.96 -2.52 9.69
CA PRO A 55 -8.67 -2.47 8.98
C PRO A 55 -8.71 -3.02 7.55
N GLU A 56 -9.53 -4.05 7.33
CA GLU A 56 -9.63 -4.72 6.03
C GLU A 56 -10.54 -3.99 5.04
N MET A 57 -11.22 -2.92 5.46
CA MET A 57 -12.22 -2.22 4.66
C MET A 57 -11.81 -0.79 4.29
N SER A 58 -10.60 -0.35 4.63
CA SER A 58 -10.11 0.98 4.25
C SER A 58 -9.91 1.09 2.74
N LEU A 59 -10.66 2.01 2.11
CA LEU A 59 -10.51 2.33 0.69
C LEU A 59 -9.20 3.07 0.40
N TRP A 60 -8.63 3.76 1.40
CA TRP A 60 -7.29 4.34 1.28
C TRP A 60 -6.24 3.24 1.11
N HIS A 61 -6.22 2.28 2.05
CA HIS A 61 -5.25 1.18 2.01
C HIS A 61 -5.36 0.38 0.71
N TRP A 62 -6.59 0.05 0.30
CA TRP A 62 -6.86 -0.65 -0.97
C TRP A 62 -6.44 0.14 -2.21
N SER A 63 -6.41 1.47 -2.17
CA SER A 63 -6.04 2.25 -3.36
C SER A 63 -4.56 2.09 -3.72
N TYR A 64 -3.70 1.96 -2.71
CA TYR A 64 -2.25 2.00 -2.89
C TYR A 64 -1.54 0.66 -2.68
N ASN A 65 -2.13 -0.29 -1.94
CA ASN A 65 -1.52 -1.59 -1.65
C ASN A 65 -2.33 -2.73 -2.29
N ARG A 66 -2.37 -2.74 -3.62
CA ARG A 66 -3.10 -3.72 -4.43
C ARG A 66 -2.22 -4.86 -4.89
#